data_AF-A0AA42CM51-F1
#
_entry.id   AF-A0AA42CM51-F1
#
_cell.length_a   1.000
_cell.length_b   1.000
_cell.length_c   1.000
_cell.angle_alpha   90.00
_cell.angle_beta   90.00
_cell.angle_gamma   90.00
#
_symmetry.space_group_name_H-M   'P 1'
#
loop_
_entity.id
_entity.type
_entity.pdbx_description
1 polymer ?
#
loop_
_entity_poly.entity_id
_entity_poly.type
_entity_poly.pdbx_seq_one_letter_code
_entity_poly.pdbx_strand_id
1 'polypeptide(L)'
;MFKAGRGGEGTSDPYPVWVNETRKFYRQFPDILASKFRSIADPHSAEGHAEFVPKLWKTVGDEIIFCCKLMDVTHLAWCVTSFLRSLDAYGRILEPINALDVKGTGWVAAFPAPNVTVEVAGRTRGAASLDYIDEEFETQADNSPGDFDFLGKDIDSGFRVAQYAAADRFAVSAELGLLLCEATKLRMFQDKLVFHGREPLKGVISSRPYPIISVDTERSTKRRDVKDHERALTGQAASNPTLLRTFLTAFLEDEKMDAPVLPHAGDGIDASRVPSSYKEFANSWAETVKETTMRSSREKQASEADQIDGVLPPRLLTVLGQLRDRQRREEIRRGSLSIVPSASDTPN
;
A
#
# COMPACT_ATOMS: atom_id res chain seq x y z
N MET A 1 15.02 3.73 -11.81
CA MET A 1 16.48 3.62 -12.05
C MET A 1 16.98 4.37 -13.29
N PHE A 2 17.87 5.32 -13.02
CA PHE A 2 18.55 6.19 -13.98
C PHE A 2 19.96 5.66 -14.34
N LYS A 3 20.49 6.05 -15.52
CA LYS A 3 21.90 5.84 -15.92
C LYS A 3 22.44 7.17 -16.46
N ALA A 4 23.36 7.81 -15.72
CA ALA A 4 23.86 9.14 -16.07
C ALA A 4 24.85 9.10 -17.26
N GLY A 5 24.50 9.76 -18.35
CA GLY A 5 25.45 10.20 -19.37
C GLY A 5 26.21 11.46 -18.93
N ARG A 6 27.41 11.68 -19.48
CA ARG A 6 28.35 12.77 -19.13
C ARG A 6 27.64 14.13 -19.04
N GLY A 7 27.74 14.77 -17.87
CA GLY A 7 27.18 16.08 -17.60
C GLY A 7 27.75 17.14 -18.54
N GLY A 8 26.88 17.84 -19.26
CA GLY A 8 27.24 19.06 -19.98
C GLY A 8 27.36 20.21 -18.98
N GLU A 9 28.57 20.76 -18.87
CA GLU A 9 28.82 22.08 -18.30
C GLU A 9 28.24 23.14 -19.23
N GLY A 10 27.27 23.94 -18.75
CA GLY A 10 26.78 25.09 -19.50
C GLY A 10 25.29 25.40 -19.31
N THR A 11 24.83 25.59 -18.08
CA THR A 11 23.56 26.30 -17.82
C THR A 11 23.74 27.19 -16.59
N SER A 12 23.19 28.40 -16.60
CA SER A 12 23.17 29.37 -15.49
C SER A 12 22.38 28.89 -14.25
N ASP A 13 22.11 27.60 -14.17
CA ASP A 13 21.33 26.95 -13.14
C ASP A 13 22.30 26.41 -12.08
N PRO A 14 22.08 26.67 -10.77
CA PRO A 14 22.94 26.17 -9.71
C PRO A 14 22.94 24.63 -9.60
N TYR A 15 22.02 23.93 -10.27
CA TYR A 15 21.93 22.48 -10.23
C TYR A 15 22.34 21.82 -11.56
N PRO A 16 22.97 20.63 -11.50
CA PRO A 16 23.17 19.81 -12.70
C PRO A 16 21.85 19.51 -13.41
N VAL A 17 21.87 19.43 -14.75
CA VAL A 17 20.69 19.16 -15.59
C VAL A 17 19.88 17.97 -15.08
N TRP A 18 20.53 16.88 -14.68
CA TRP A 18 19.86 15.68 -14.18
C TRP A 18 19.02 15.93 -12.92
N VAL A 19 19.42 16.83 -12.03
CA VAL A 19 18.66 17.17 -10.82
C VAL A 19 17.35 17.85 -11.19
N ASN A 20 17.40 18.78 -12.14
CA ASN A 20 16.21 19.49 -12.60
C ASN A 20 15.23 18.56 -13.33
N GLU A 21 15.73 17.64 -14.14
CA GLU A 21 14.89 16.65 -14.81
C GLU A 21 14.26 15.66 -13.82
N THR A 22 15.00 15.25 -12.78
CA THR A 22 14.42 14.45 -11.69
C THR A 22 13.33 15.21 -10.94
N ARG A 23 13.52 16.52 -10.66
CA ARG A 23 12.48 17.35 -10.02
C ARG A 23 11.24 17.51 -10.91
N LYS A 24 11.42 17.63 -12.23
CA LYS A 24 10.30 17.63 -13.19
C LYS A 24 9.60 16.29 -13.20
N PHE A 25 10.34 15.18 -13.17
CA PHE A 25 9.80 13.83 -13.14
C PHE A 25 8.86 13.60 -11.95
N TYR A 26 9.30 13.99 -10.74
CA TYR A 26 8.49 13.90 -9.53
C TYR A 26 7.19 14.69 -9.57
N ARG A 27 7.10 15.74 -10.38
CA ARG A 27 5.89 16.57 -10.51
C ARG A 27 5.01 16.13 -11.68
N GLN A 28 5.61 15.93 -12.85
CA GLN A 28 4.90 15.74 -14.10
C GLN A 28 4.46 14.30 -14.34
N PHE A 29 5.25 13.31 -13.91
CA PHE A 29 4.92 11.91 -14.19
C PHE A 29 3.61 11.45 -13.51
N PRO A 30 3.35 11.79 -12.22
CA PRO A 30 2.04 11.52 -11.60
C PRO A 30 0.86 12.14 -12.37
N ASP A 31 0.99 13.39 -12.81
CA ASP A 31 -0.06 14.09 -13.57
C ASP A 31 -0.33 13.41 -14.92
N ILE A 32 0.74 13.02 -15.62
CA ILE A 32 0.64 12.29 -16.89
C ILE A 32 -0.04 10.94 -16.66
N LEU A 33 0.34 10.20 -15.62
CA LEU A 33 -0.27 8.92 -15.28
C LEU A 33 -1.77 9.05 -15.01
N ALA A 34 -2.16 9.99 -14.14
CA ALA A 34 -3.56 10.24 -13.82
C ALA A 34 -4.36 10.70 -15.05
N SER A 35 -3.74 11.46 -15.96
CA SER A 35 -4.36 11.88 -17.22
C SER A 35 -4.55 10.70 -18.18
N LYS A 36 -3.53 9.85 -18.36
CA LYS A 36 -3.61 8.66 -19.21
C LYS A 36 -4.63 7.65 -18.69
N PHE A 37 -4.69 7.44 -17.38
CA PHE A 37 -5.68 6.56 -16.76
C PHE A 37 -7.10 7.06 -17.04
N ARG A 38 -7.40 8.33 -16.73
CA ARG A 38 -8.72 8.94 -16.99
C ARG A 38 -9.13 8.94 -18.47
N SER A 39 -8.17 8.94 -19.40
CA SER A 39 -8.46 8.86 -20.83
C SER A 39 -8.84 7.47 -21.34
N ILE A 40 -8.55 6.42 -20.56
CA ILE A 40 -8.83 5.02 -20.93
C ILE A 40 -9.95 4.44 -20.07
N ALA A 41 -10.00 4.80 -18.79
CA ALA A 41 -11.03 4.36 -17.88
C ALA A 41 -12.40 4.82 -18.39
N ASP A 42 -13.36 3.90 -18.40
CA ASP A 42 -14.74 4.23 -18.75
C ASP A 42 -15.40 5.01 -17.59
N PRO A 43 -15.78 6.29 -17.79
CA PRO A 43 -16.46 7.07 -16.77
C PRO A 43 -17.82 6.49 -16.36
N HIS A 44 -18.41 5.64 -17.21
CA HIS A 44 -19.71 4.99 -16.96
C HIS A 44 -19.57 3.56 -16.45
N SER A 45 -18.35 3.13 -16.08
CA SER A 45 -18.18 1.82 -15.46
C SER A 45 -19.05 1.75 -14.20
N ALA A 46 -19.91 0.74 -14.11
CA ALA A 46 -20.90 0.60 -13.04
C ALA A 46 -20.28 0.52 -11.63
N GLU A 47 -18.99 0.24 -11.53
CA GLU A 47 -18.27 -0.06 -10.29
C GLU A 47 -17.35 1.08 -9.83
N GLY A 48 -17.41 2.26 -10.45
CA GLY A 48 -16.63 3.42 -9.97
C GLY A 48 -15.11 3.28 -10.14
N HIS A 49 -14.64 2.39 -11.02
CA HIS A 49 -13.22 2.13 -11.28
C HIS A 49 -12.37 3.38 -11.55
N ALA A 50 -12.97 4.44 -12.09
CA ALA A 50 -12.30 5.71 -12.33
C ALA A 50 -11.73 6.36 -11.06
N GLU A 51 -12.27 6.03 -9.89
CA GLU A 51 -11.81 6.53 -8.58
C GLU A 51 -10.55 5.80 -8.09
N PHE A 52 -10.26 4.60 -8.60
CA PHE A 52 -9.15 3.75 -8.19
C PHE A 52 -7.88 3.95 -9.04
N VAL A 53 -7.64 5.18 -9.50
CA VAL A 53 -6.42 5.55 -10.22
C VAL A 53 -5.16 5.24 -9.39
N PRO A 54 -4.05 4.77 -10.00
CA PRO A 54 -2.77 4.61 -9.30
C PRO A 54 -2.35 5.87 -8.55
N LYS A 55 -2.17 5.75 -7.23
CA LYS A 55 -1.79 6.85 -6.33
C LYS A 55 -0.31 6.77 -5.98
N LEU A 56 0.30 7.91 -5.73
CA LEU A 56 1.67 7.98 -5.23
C LEU A 56 1.74 7.31 -3.84
N TRP A 57 2.54 6.26 -3.73
CA TRP A 57 2.85 5.63 -2.45
C TRP A 57 4.05 6.31 -1.81
N LYS A 58 5.23 6.17 -2.42
CA LYS A 58 6.47 6.76 -1.90
C LYS A 58 7.50 6.98 -3.00
N THR A 59 8.52 7.76 -2.67
CA THR A 59 9.69 7.99 -3.51
C THR A 59 10.90 7.31 -2.88
N VAL A 60 11.75 6.68 -3.70
CA VAL A 60 12.95 5.95 -3.24
C VAL A 60 14.12 6.38 -4.11
N GLY A 61 14.90 7.35 -3.65
CA GLY A 61 16.05 7.88 -4.39
C GLY A 61 15.63 8.59 -5.67
N ASP A 62 15.76 7.91 -6.81
CA ASP A 62 15.35 8.39 -8.13
C ASP A 62 14.03 7.76 -8.62
N GLU A 63 13.38 6.94 -7.79
CA GLU A 63 12.20 6.15 -8.16
C GLU A 63 10.91 6.71 -7.55
N ILE A 64 9.83 6.58 -8.30
CA ILE A 64 8.46 6.86 -7.84
C ILE A 64 7.71 5.54 -7.83
N ILE A 65 7.10 5.22 -6.70
CA ILE A 65 6.27 4.02 -6.56
C ILE A 65 4.81 4.45 -6.47
N PHE A 66 3.99 3.84 -7.32
CA PHE A 66 2.54 4.01 -7.32
C PHE A 66 1.88 2.72 -6.86
N CYS A 67 0.71 2.84 -6.24
CA CYS A 67 -0.12 1.68 -5.89
C CYS A 67 -1.61 2.02 -6.00
N CYS A 68 -2.43 0.99 -6.13
CA CYS A 68 -3.88 1.07 -6.10
C CYS A 68 -4.46 -0.32 -5.81
N LYS A 69 -5.65 -0.37 -5.21
CA LYS A 69 -6.45 -1.59 -5.15
C LYS A 69 -6.93 -1.98 -6.54
N LEU A 70 -6.70 -3.23 -6.90
CA LEU A 70 -7.25 -3.81 -8.12
C LEU A 70 -8.65 -4.32 -7.84
N MET A 71 -9.58 -4.02 -8.73
CA MET A 71 -10.99 -4.38 -8.59
C MET A 71 -11.29 -5.63 -9.41
N ASP A 72 -10.92 -5.57 -10.69
CA ASP A 72 -11.12 -6.63 -11.65
C ASP A 72 -10.00 -6.65 -12.72
N VAL A 73 -10.07 -7.61 -13.64
CA VAL A 73 -9.12 -7.73 -14.75
C VAL A 73 -9.16 -6.51 -15.70
N THR A 74 -10.31 -5.83 -15.81
CA THR A 74 -10.47 -4.63 -16.64
C THR A 74 -9.65 -3.47 -16.10
N HIS A 75 -9.80 -3.20 -14.81
CA HIS A 75 -9.11 -2.16 -14.07
C HIS A 75 -7.60 -2.40 -14.09
N LEU A 76 -7.15 -3.65 -13.91
CA LEU A 76 -5.75 -4.03 -14.07
C LEU A 76 -5.22 -3.61 -15.45
N ALA A 77 -5.94 -3.93 -16.53
CA ALA A 77 -5.52 -3.57 -17.88
C ALA A 77 -5.42 -2.04 -18.05
N TRP A 78 -6.38 -1.27 -17.51
CA TRP A 78 -6.32 0.20 -17.54
C TRP A 78 -5.13 0.75 -16.77
N CYS A 79 -4.84 0.23 -15.57
CA CYS A 79 -3.67 0.61 -14.78
C CYS A 79 -2.37 0.39 -15.55
N VAL A 80 -2.16 -0.83 -16.08
CA VAL A 80 -0.93 -1.16 -16.78
C VAL A 80 -0.81 -0.38 -18.09
N THR A 81 -1.85 -0.36 -18.93
CA THR A 81 -1.81 0.36 -20.21
C THR A 81 -1.62 1.87 -20.02
N SER A 82 -2.26 2.48 -19.02
CA SER A 82 -2.05 3.91 -18.72
C SER A 82 -0.61 4.19 -18.26
N PHE A 83 -0.02 3.29 -17.46
CA PHE A 83 1.36 3.40 -17.05
C PHE A 83 2.33 3.27 -18.23
N LEU A 84 2.14 2.28 -19.10
CA LEU A 84 2.95 2.10 -20.32
C LEU A 84 2.88 3.33 -21.24
N ARG A 85 1.69 3.89 -21.44
CA ARG A 85 1.50 5.14 -22.21
C ARG A 85 2.15 6.35 -21.54
N SER A 86 2.24 6.35 -20.22
CA SER A 86 2.91 7.42 -19.46
C SER A 86 4.42 7.33 -19.59
N LEU A 87 4.99 6.12 -19.57
CA LEU A 87 6.40 5.88 -19.88
C LEU A 87 6.77 6.32 -21.30
N ASP A 88 5.93 6.02 -22.29
CA ASP A 88 6.12 6.49 -23.67
C ASP A 88 6.06 8.02 -23.76
N ALA A 89 5.01 8.63 -23.17
CA ALA A 89 4.84 10.08 -23.20
C ALA A 89 6.00 10.81 -22.52
N TYR A 90 6.39 10.39 -21.32
CA TYR A 90 7.50 11.02 -20.59
C TYR A 90 8.85 10.73 -21.24
N GLY A 91 9.03 9.53 -21.81
CA GLY A 91 10.21 9.20 -22.59
C GLY A 91 10.46 10.13 -23.77
N ARG A 92 9.39 10.54 -24.48
CA ARG A 92 9.48 11.54 -25.57
C ARG A 92 9.84 12.94 -25.09
N ILE A 93 9.48 13.29 -23.85
CA ILE A 93 9.91 14.55 -23.22
C ILE A 93 11.42 14.52 -22.97
N LEU A 94 11.98 13.36 -22.64
CA LEU A 94 13.41 13.18 -22.37
C LEU A 94 14.27 13.01 -23.63
N GLU A 95 13.70 12.61 -24.76
CA GLU A 95 14.44 12.33 -26.01
C GLU A 95 15.37 13.47 -26.45
N PRO A 96 14.98 14.77 -26.41
CA PRO A 96 15.86 15.88 -26.78
C PRO A 96 17.07 16.06 -25.85
N ILE A 97 17.00 15.57 -24.61
CA ILE A 97 18.06 15.69 -23.60
C ILE A 97 19.15 14.64 -23.87
N ASN A 98 18.80 13.52 -24.52
CA ASN A 98 19.68 12.45 -25.01
C ASN A 98 20.69 11.88 -23.98
N ALA A 99 20.43 12.08 -22.69
CA ALA A 99 21.27 11.63 -21.57
C ALA A 99 20.48 10.88 -20.49
N LEU A 100 19.14 10.90 -20.56
CA LEU A 100 18.24 10.38 -19.55
C LEU A 100 17.11 9.59 -20.21
N ASP A 101 16.59 8.60 -19.48
CA ASP A 101 15.45 7.81 -19.90
C ASP A 101 14.63 7.38 -18.67
N VAL A 102 13.39 6.96 -18.90
CA VAL A 102 12.51 6.34 -17.91
C VAL A 102 12.27 4.88 -18.25
N LYS A 103 12.22 4.08 -17.20
CA LYS A 103 11.86 2.68 -17.25
C LYS A 103 10.86 2.38 -16.15
N GLY A 104 10.10 1.30 -16.31
CA GLY A 104 9.09 0.91 -15.34
C GLY A 104 9.11 -0.57 -15.04
N THR A 105 8.52 -0.91 -13.91
CA THR A 105 8.24 -2.27 -13.49
C THR A 105 6.85 -2.32 -12.86
N GLY A 106 6.21 -3.48 -12.86
CA GLY A 106 4.93 -3.70 -12.20
C GLY A 106 4.88 -5.05 -11.51
N TRP A 107 4.13 -5.14 -10.41
CA TRP A 107 3.82 -6.38 -9.73
C TRP A 107 2.45 -6.26 -9.06
N VAL A 108 1.91 -7.38 -8.64
CA VAL A 108 0.71 -7.45 -7.79
C VAL A 108 1.07 -8.10 -6.47
N ALA A 109 0.35 -7.77 -5.42
CA ALA A 109 0.53 -8.32 -4.08
C ALA A 109 -0.84 -8.51 -3.44
N ALA A 110 -1.01 -9.60 -2.70
CA ALA A 110 -2.25 -9.89 -1.98
C ALA A 110 -2.17 -9.41 -0.52
N PHE A 111 -3.23 -8.77 -0.05
CA PHE A 111 -3.41 -8.32 1.33
C PHE A 111 -4.74 -8.86 1.85
N PRO A 112 -4.87 -9.12 3.16
CA PRO A 112 -3.90 -8.92 4.25
C PRO A 112 -2.94 -10.10 4.46
N ALA A 113 -2.94 -11.07 3.55
CA ALA A 113 -1.99 -12.17 3.52
C ALA A 113 -1.67 -12.53 2.06
N PRO A 114 -0.43 -12.89 1.74
CA PRO A 114 0.71 -13.12 2.64
C PRO A 114 1.51 -11.84 2.97
N ASN A 115 1.08 -10.69 2.48
CA ASN A 115 1.69 -9.39 2.75
C ASN A 115 0.88 -8.64 3.81
N VAL A 116 1.54 -7.75 4.53
CA VAL A 116 0.96 -6.99 5.64
C VAL A 116 1.07 -5.50 5.39
N THR A 117 0.00 -4.79 5.73
CA THR A 117 -0.07 -3.33 5.74
C THR A 117 0.38 -2.81 7.11
N VAL A 118 1.26 -1.82 7.13
CA VAL A 118 1.83 -1.23 8.35
C VAL A 118 1.64 0.29 8.31
N GLU A 119 1.09 0.85 9.39
CA GLU A 119 0.93 2.29 9.54
C GLU A 119 2.28 2.99 9.80
N VAL A 120 2.55 4.10 9.10
CA VAL A 120 3.78 4.87 9.30
C VAL A 120 3.57 5.92 10.38
N ALA A 121 4.20 5.70 11.54
CA ALA A 121 4.09 6.58 12.70
C ALA A 121 4.31 8.07 12.35
N GLY A 122 3.37 8.91 12.80
CA GLY A 122 3.44 10.36 12.65
C GLY A 122 2.85 10.92 11.35
N ARG A 123 2.32 10.08 10.44
CA ARG A 123 1.61 10.52 9.23
C ARG A 123 0.09 10.48 9.39
N THR A 124 -0.41 9.51 10.13
CA THR A 124 -1.83 9.34 10.45
C THR A 124 -2.25 10.22 11.62
N ARG A 125 -3.33 10.99 11.40
CA ARG A 125 -3.95 11.82 12.43
C ARG A 125 -5.14 11.08 13.04
N GLY A 126 -4.90 10.33 14.11
CA GLY A 126 -5.93 10.10 15.13
C GLY A 126 -6.73 8.79 15.14
N ALA A 127 -6.23 7.69 14.58
CA ALA A 127 -6.79 6.37 14.89
C ALA A 127 -6.02 5.76 16.07
N ALA A 128 -6.73 5.38 17.14
CA ALA A 128 -6.17 4.49 18.13
C ALA A 128 -5.84 3.17 17.41
N SER A 129 -4.57 2.76 17.46
CA SER A 129 -4.08 1.44 17.06
C SER A 129 -5.05 0.36 17.54
N LEU A 130 -5.90 -0.13 16.65
CA LEU A 130 -6.57 -1.40 16.89
C LEU A 130 -5.46 -2.46 16.85
N ASP A 131 -5.43 -3.35 17.85
CA ASP A 131 -4.44 -4.44 17.94
C ASP A 131 -4.61 -5.49 16.81
N TYR A 132 -5.50 -5.28 15.84
CA TYR A 132 -5.76 -6.18 14.72
C TYR A 132 -6.14 -5.40 13.45
N ILE A 133 -5.74 -5.96 12.30
CA ILE A 133 -6.05 -5.46 10.96
C ILE A 133 -7.52 -5.77 10.64
N ASP A 134 -8.29 -4.78 10.20
CA ASP A 134 -9.65 -4.95 9.70
C ASP A 134 -9.82 -4.30 8.31
N GLU A 135 -11.01 -4.44 7.72
CA GLU A 135 -11.30 -3.90 6.38
C GLU A 135 -11.22 -2.36 6.34
N GLU A 136 -11.54 -1.68 7.46
CA GLU A 136 -11.43 -0.22 7.56
C GLU A 136 -9.97 0.21 7.50
N PHE A 137 -9.08 -0.49 8.21
CA PHE A 137 -7.64 -0.26 8.15
C PHE A 137 -7.07 -0.43 6.73
N GLU A 138 -7.41 -1.53 6.03
CA GLU A 138 -6.97 -1.74 4.65
C GLU A 138 -7.57 -0.69 3.68
N THR A 139 -8.83 -0.29 3.91
CA THR A 139 -9.47 0.78 3.13
C THR A 139 -8.75 2.12 3.31
N GLN A 140 -8.25 2.42 4.50
CA GLN A 140 -7.43 3.62 4.73
C GLN A 140 -6.10 3.55 3.97
N ALA A 141 -5.46 2.38 3.90
CA ALA A 141 -4.25 2.18 3.12
C ALA A 141 -4.49 2.30 1.60
N ASP A 142 -5.63 1.83 1.10
CA ASP A 142 -6.06 2.04 -0.29
C ASP A 142 -6.31 3.54 -0.61
N ASN A 143 -6.87 4.25 0.36
CA ASN A 143 -7.24 5.65 0.19
C ASN A 143 -6.04 6.60 0.26
N SER A 144 -5.16 6.37 1.23
CA SER A 144 -4.00 7.22 1.56
C SER A 144 -2.72 6.39 1.69
N PRO A 145 -2.25 5.72 0.62
CA PRO A 145 -1.12 4.79 0.71
C PRO A 145 0.18 5.44 1.20
N GLY A 146 0.35 6.76 1.06
CA GLY A 146 1.51 7.48 1.59
C GLY A 146 1.64 7.48 3.12
N ASP A 147 0.57 7.13 3.83
CA ASP A 147 0.55 7.01 5.29
C ASP A 147 0.89 5.59 5.77
N PHE A 148 1.06 4.65 4.84
CA PHE A 148 1.30 3.23 5.11
C PHE A 148 2.57 2.71 4.40
N ASP A 149 3.12 1.62 4.94
CA ASP A 149 4.13 0.80 4.30
C ASP A 149 3.56 -0.61 4.09
N PHE A 150 4.06 -1.28 3.07
CA PHE A 150 3.59 -2.60 2.66
C PHE A 150 4.78 -3.55 2.72
N LEU A 151 4.66 -4.63 3.50
CA LEU A 151 5.72 -5.59 3.73
C LEU A 151 5.27 -6.99 3.34
N GLY A 152 6.15 -7.79 2.77
CA GLY A 152 5.85 -9.19 2.47
C GLY A 152 6.57 -9.69 1.22
N LYS A 153 6.41 -10.99 0.98
CA LYS A 153 7.14 -11.69 -0.09
C LYS A 153 6.82 -11.14 -1.48
N ASP A 154 5.60 -10.68 -1.73
CA ASP A 154 5.20 -10.19 -3.06
C ASP A 154 5.78 -8.79 -3.30
N ILE A 155 5.83 -7.96 -2.25
CA ILE A 155 6.46 -6.64 -2.29
C ILE A 155 7.97 -6.78 -2.55
N ASP A 156 8.64 -7.66 -1.81
CA ASP A 156 10.06 -7.94 -2.00
C ASP A 156 10.34 -8.45 -3.41
N SER A 157 9.50 -9.37 -3.91
CA SER A 157 9.60 -9.91 -5.27
C SER A 157 9.46 -8.82 -6.32
N GLY A 158 8.51 -7.90 -6.15
CA GLY A 158 8.32 -6.74 -7.02
C GLY A 158 9.57 -5.88 -7.15
N PHE A 159 10.20 -5.54 -6.02
CA PHE A 159 11.47 -4.80 -6.02
C PHE A 159 12.62 -5.57 -6.68
N ARG A 160 12.66 -6.89 -6.56
CA ARG A 160 13.68 -7.72 -7.23
C ARG A 160 13.47 -7.81 -8.73
N VAL A 161 12.23 -7.80 -9.20
CA VAL A 161 11.92 -7.80 -10.64
C VAL A 161 12.30 -6.48 -11.30
N ALA A 162 12.28 -5.37 -10.54
CA ALA A 162 12.65 -4.03 -11.03
C ALA A 162 14.04 -3.95 -11.68
N GLN A 163 14.99 -4.80 -11.28
CA GLN A 163 16.33 -4.83 -11.87
C GLN A 163 16.32 -5.24 -13.36
N TYR A 164 15.30 -5.97 -13.80
CA TYR A 164 15.13 -6.38 -15.20
C TYR A 164 14.40 -5.34 -16.04
N ALA A 165 13.94 -4.23 -15.45
CA ALA A 165 13.38 -3.13 -16.22
C ALA A 165 14.49 -2.43 -17.02
N ALA A 166 14.17 -1.94 -18.21
CA ALA A 166 14.99 -1.05 -19.01
C ALA A 166 14.11 -0.11 -19.82
N ALA A 167 14.70 0.87 -20.52
CA ALA A 167 13.94 1.85 -21.31
C ALA A 167 13.00 1.21 -22.35
N ASP A 168 13.37 0.03 -22.81
CA ASP A 168 12.68 -0.74 -23.83
C ASP A 168 11.83 -1.91 -23.30
N ARG A 169 11.82 -2.12 -21.98
CA ARG A 169 11.10 -3.23 -21.37
C ARG A 169 10.51 -2.83 -20.03
N PHE A 170 9.20 -2.98 -19.92
CA PHE A 170 8.49 -2.88 -18.66
C PHE A 170 8.48 -4.25 -17.99
N ALA A 171 9.31 -4.43 -16.96
CA ALA A 171 9.42 -5.71 -16.27
C ALA A 171 8.16 -5.99 -15.44
N VAL A 172 7.72 -7.24 -15.39
CA VAL A 172 6.54 -7.65 -14.61
C VAL A 172 6.82 -8.90 -13.79
N SER A 173 6.21 -8.98 -12.61
CA SER A 173 6.23 -10.22 -11.81
C SER A 173 5.46 -11.35 -12.51
N ALA A 174 5.69 -12.60 -12.10
CA ALA A 174 5.02 -13.78 -12.65
C ALA A 174 3.50 -13.73 -12.45
N GLU A 175 3.06 -13.25 -11.30
CA GLU A 175 1.65 -13.06 -10.92
C GLU A 175 0.99 -12.01 -11.81
N LEU A 176 1.63 -10.85 -11.98
CA LEU A 176 1.13 -9.82 -12.89
C LEU A 176 1.13 -10.32 -14.34
N GLY A 177 2.19 -11.02 -14.76
CA GLY A 177 2.27 -11.64 -16.09
C GLY A 177 1.13 -12.62 -16.36
N LEU A 178 0.74 -13.43 -15.35
CA LEU A 178 -0.40 -14.34 -15.46
C LEU A 178 -1.71 -13.58 -15.66
N LEU A 179 -1.96 -12.54 -14.86
CA LEU A 179 -3.17 -11.72 -14.99
C LEU A 179 -3.21 -10.95 -16.33
N LEU A 180 -2.06 -10.48 -16.83
CA LEU A 180 -1.98 -9.84 -18.15
C LEU A 180 -2.28 -10.83 -19.29
N CYS A 181 -1.92 -12.11 -19.14
CA CYS A 181 -2.34 -13.13 -20.10
C CYS A 181 -3.86 -13.30 -20.12
N GLU A 182 -4.53 -13.23 -18.97
CA GLU A 182 -6.00 -13.24 -18.89
C GLU A 182 -6.61 -11.99 -19.52
N ALA A 183 -6.09 -10.80 -19.19
CA ALA A 183 -6.51 -9.54 -19.81
C ALA A 183 -6.32 -9.57 -21.35
N THR A 184 -5.28 -10.23 -21.84
CA THR A 184 -5.03 -10.42 -23.28
C THR A 184 -6.08 -11.33 -23.90
N LYS A 185 -6.42 -12.44 -23.24
CA LYS A 185 -7.49 -13.36 -23.68
C LYS A 185 -8.84 -12.64 -23.78
N LEU A 186 -9.11 -11.71 -22.87
CA LEU A 186 -10.31 -10.85 -22.85
C LEU A 186 -10.22 -9.65 -23.81
N ARG A 187 -9.11 -9.49 -24.54
CA ARG A 187 -8.83 -8.36 -25.46
C ARG A 187 -8.79 -6.99 -24.78
N MET A 188 -8.60 -6.96 -23.46
CA MET A 188 -8.46 -5.74 -22.67
C MET A 188 -7.01 -5.24 -22.66
N PHE A 189 -6.05 -6.15 -22.82
CA PHE A 189 -4.62 -5.85 -22.93
C PHE A 189 -4.09 -6.29 -24.30
N GLN A 190 -3.36 -5.41 -24.99
CA GLN A 190 -2.91 -5.64 -26.38
C GLN A 190 -1.39 -5.57 -26.54
N ASP A 191 -0.66 -5.10 -25.53
CA ASP A 191 0.79 -4.98 -25.61
C ASP A 191 1.46 -6.36 -25.55
N LYS A 192 2.61 -6.50 -26.22
CA LYS A 192 3.29 -7.80 -26.38
C LYS A 192 4.03 -8.20 -25.11
N LEU A 193 3.65 -9.34 -24.54
CA LEU A 193 4.39 -10.02 -23.48
C LEU A 193 5.57 -10.81 -24.05
N VAL A 194 6.72 -10.69 -23.39
CA VAL A 194 7.97 -11.36 -23.79
C VAL A 194 8.53 -12.09 -22.58
N PHE A 195 8.88 -13.36 -22.77
CA PHE A 195 9.55 -14.19 -21.79
C PHE A 195 11.05 -14.26 -22.12
N HIS A 196 11.90 -13.93 -21.14
CA HIS A 196 13.35 -13.83 -21.31
C HIS A 196 14.11 -15.02 -20.72
N GLY A 197 13.40 -16.06 -20.29
CA GLY A 197 13.97 -17.17 -19.54
C GLY A 197 13.76 -17.02 -18.04
N ARG A 198 14.59 -17.70 -17.25
CA ARG A 198 14.50 -17.72 -15.79
C ARG A 198 15.83 -17.37 -15.17
N GLU A 199 15.82 -16.52 -14.15
CA GLU A 199 17.01 -16.03 -13.45
C GLU A 199 16.83 -16.13 -11.94
N PRO A 200 17.87 -16.46 -11.16
CA PRO A 200 17.76 -16.56 -9.72
C PRO A 200 17.54 -15.18 -9.08
N LEU A 201 16.42 -15.01 -8.36
CA LEU A 201 16.14 -13.80 -7.59
C LEU A 201 16.45 -14.04 -6.11
N LYS A 202 17.43 -13.30 -5.58
CA LYS A 202 17.83 -13.41 -4.17
C LYS A 202 16.65 -13.07 -3.27
N GLY A 203 16.23 -14.03 -2.47
CA GLY A 203 15.19 -13.88 -1.44
C GLY A 203 13.74 -14.07 -1.90
N VAL A 204 13.48 -14.40 -3.18
CA VAL A 204 12.11 -14.55 -3.71
C VAL A 204 11.61 -16.00 -3.63
N ILE A 205 12.42 -16.96 -4.08
CA ILE A 205 12.08 -18.40 -4.11
C ILE A 205 13.31 -19.25 -3.75
N SER A 206 13.97 -18.93 -2.64
CA SER A 206 15.20 -19.62 -2.20
C SER A 206 16.27 -19.70 -3.30
N SER A 207 16.42 -18.63 -4.08
CA SER A 207 17.36 -18.52 -5.22
C SER A 207 17.10 -19.48 -6.37
N ARG A 208 15.93 -20.14 -6.43
CA ARG A 208 15.53 -20.86 -7.64
C ARG A 208 15.29 -19.88 -8.81
N PRO A 209 15.42 -20.33 -10.07
CA PRO A 209 15.25 -19.45 -11.21
C PRO A 209 13.79 -18.97 -11.34
N TYR A 210 13.58 -17.66 -11.27
CA TYR A 210 12.27 -17.00 -11.39
C TYR A 210 12.02 -16.54 -12.84
N PRO A 211 10.80 -16.65 -13.38
CA PRO A 211 10.44 -16.18 -14.72
C PRO A 211 10.70 -14.68 -14.92
N ILE A 212 11.49 -14.34 -15.94
CA ILE A 212 11.69 -12.94 -16.31
C ILE A 212 10.75 -12.61 -17.48
N ILE A 213 9.79 -11.74 -17.21
CA ILE A 213 8.76 -11.34 -18.17
C ILE A 213 8.78 -9.82 -18.32
N SER A 214 8.53 -9.34 -19.53
CA SER A 214 8.33 -7.92 -19.76
C SER A 214 7.27 -7.65 -20.80
N VAL A 215 6.74 -6.43 -20.77
CA VAL A 215 6.06 -5.82 -21.91
C VAL A 215 7.08 -5.04 -22.74
N ASP A 216 7.05 -5.20 -24.06
CA ASP A 216 7.92 -4.44 -24.96
C ASP A 216 7.50 -2.96 -25.00
N THR A 217 8.39 -2.06 -24.59
CA THR A 217 8.14 -0.61 -24.54
C THR A 217 9.11 0.17 -25.43
N GLU A 218 9.79 -0.49 -26.37
CA GLU A 218 10.69 0.21 -27.29
C GLU A 218 9.94 1.32 -28.03
N ARG A 219 10.47 2.54 -28.02
CA ARG A 219 9.80 3.72 -28.59
C ARG A 219 10.22 3.98 -30.03
N SER A 220 11.45 3.60 -30.39
CA SER A 220 12.00 3.81 -31.73
C SER A 220 11.60 2.67 -32.67
N THR A 221 10.91 3.01 -33.77
CA THR A 221 10.55 2.04 -34.81
C THR A 221 11.75 1.29 -35.36
N LYS A 222 12.85 2.01 -35.65
CA LYS A 222 14.11 1.41 -36.12
C LYS A 222 14.69 0.41 -35.13
N ARG A 223 14.65 0.71 -33.83
CA ARG A 223 15.16 -0.22 -32.79
C ARG A 223 14.21 -1.41 -32.60
N ARG A 224 12.90 -1.23 -32.77
CA ARG A 224 11.95 -2.36 -32.81
C ARG A 224 12.28 -3.29 -33.96
N ASP A 225 12.51 -2.74 -35.15
CA ASP A 225 12.86 -3.54 -36.32
C ASP A 225 14.13 -4.35 -36.06
N VAL A 226 15.19 -3.72 -35.55
CA VAL A 226 16.44 -4.43 -35.19
C VAL A 226 16.17 -5.56 -34.20
N LYS A 227 15.40 -5.31 -33.13
CA LYS A 227 15.05 -6.35 -32.14
C LYS A 227 14.22 -7.47 -32.73
N ASP A 228 13.27 -7.16 -33.61
CA ASP A 228 12.45 -8.19 -34.24
C ASP A 228 13.30 -9.08 -35.15
N HIS A 229 14.32 -8.52 -35.83
CA HIS A 229 15.32 -9.32 -36.56
C HIS A 229 16.22 -10.14 -35.61
N GLU A 230 16.70 -9.56 -34.50
CA GLU A 230 17.48 -10.28 -33.49
C GLU A 230 16.69 -11.46 -32.91
N ARG A 231 15.43 -11.23 -32.54
CA ARG A 231 14.50 -12.25 -32.05
C ARG A 231 14.26 -13.37 -33.05
N ALA A 232 14.12 -13.03 -34.34
CA ALA A 232 13.99 -14.02 -35.39
C ALA A 232 15.26 -14.88 -35.54
N LEU A 233 16.45 -14.29 -35.38
CA LEU A 233 17.73 -15.01 -35.44
C LEU A 233 17.99 -15.88 -34.20
N THR A 234 17.55 -15.45 -33.01
CA THR A 234 17.75 -16.17 -31.75
C THR A 234 16.61 -17.14 -31.39
N GLY A 235 15.51 -17.12 -32.16
CA GLY A 235 14.30 -17.88 -31.86
C GLY A 235 13.48 -17.32 -30.69
N GLN A 236 13.79 -16.11 -30.22
CA GLN A 236 13.10 -15.43 -29.11
C GLN A 236 11.88 -14.63 -29.61
N ALA A 237 10.88 -15.31 -30.18
CA ALA A 237 9.65 -14.65 -30.60
C ALA A 237 8.82 -14.11 -29.41
N ALA A 238 7.87 -13.22 -29.68
CA ALA A 238 6.88 -12.80 -28.68
C ALA A 238 6.16 -14.03 -28.11
N SER A 239 5.96 -14.05 -26.79
CA SER A 239 5.40 -15.20 -26.11
C SER A 239 3.94 -15.37 -26.51
N ASN A 240 3.55 -16.57 -26.95
CA ASN A 240 2.15 -16.92 -27.11
C ASN A 240 1.46 -16.77 -25.73
N PRO A 241 0.45 -15.89 -25.57
CA PRO A 241 -0.17 -15.64 -24.26
C PRO A 241 -0.75 -16.89 -23.61
N THR A 242 -1.27 -17.84 -24.40
CA THR A 242 -1.80 -19.11 -23.88
C THR A 242 -0.68 -20.00 -23.33
N LEU A 243 0.43 -20.13 -24.06
CA LEU A 243 1.58 -20.91 -23.58
C LEU A 243 2.23 -20.27 -22.36
N LEU A 244 2.39 -18.94 -22.37
CA LEU A 244 2.93 -18.19 -21.24
C LEU A 244 2.05 -18.36 -20.00
N ARG A 245 0.72 -18.25 -20.16
CA ARG A 245 -0.24 -18.51 -19.08
C ARG A 245 -0.08 -19.92 -18.51
N THR A 246 -0.08 -20.96 -19.37
CA THR A 246 0.09 -22.35 -18.93
C THR A 246 1.39 -22.54 -18.16
N PHE A 247 2.50 -21.98 -18.66
CA PHE A 247 3.79 -22.02 -17.98
C PHE A 247 3.74 -21.33 -16.62
N LEU A 248 3.17 -20.12 -16.54
CA LEU A 248 3.11 -19.36 -15.29
C LEU A 248 2.22 -20.01 -14.24
N THR A 249 1.08 -20.57 -14.65
CA THR A 249 0.23 -21.36 -13.76
C THR A 249 0.99 -22.54 -13.17
N ALA A 250 1.65 -23.34 -14.02
CA ALA A 250 2.44 -24.49 -13.56
C ALA A 250 3.62 -24.08 -12.67
N PHE A 251 4.26 -22.94 -12.97
CA PHE A 251 5.36 -22.41 -12.18
C PHE A 251 4.92 -21.99 -10.77
N LEU A 252 3.80 -21.26 -10.66
CA LEU A 252 3.27 -20.84 -9.35
C LEU A 252 2.85 -22.04 -8.51
N GLU A 253 2.24 -23.06 -9.14
CA GLU A 253 1.88 -24.32 -8.48
C GLU A 253 3.11 -25.09 -7.95
N ASP A 254 4.16 -25.24 -8.77
CA ASP A 254 5.40 -25.95 -8.41
C ASP A 254 6.15 -25.25 -7.27
N GLU A 255 6.26 -23.92 -7.33
CA GLU A 255 6.91 -23.12 -6.29
C GLU A 255 6.01 -22.85 -5.06
N LYS A 256 4.80 -23.41 -5.03
CA LYS A 256 3.80 -23.24 -3.97
C LYS A 256 3.50 -21.76 -3.68
N MET A 257 3.46 -20.98 -4.74
CA MET A 257 3.07 -19.59 -4.71
C MET A 257 1.56 -19.49 -4.93
N ASP A 258 0.91 -18.61 -4.17
CA ASP A 258 -0.51 -18.37 -4.35
C ASP A 258 -0.75 -17.72 -5.72
N ALA A 259 -1.59 -18.33 -6.54
CA ALA A 259 -1.99 -17.72 -7.79
C ALA A 259 -2.89 -16.49 -7.50
N PRO A 260 -2.66 -15.35 -8.18
CA PRO A 260 -3.51 -14.18 -7.99
C PRO A 260 -4.94 -14.48 -8.44
N VAL A 261 -5.91 -14.03 -7.65
CA VAL A 261 -7.33 -14.16 -7.94
C VAL A 261 -7.91 -12.78 -8.11
N LEU A 262 -8.37 -12.48 -9.32
CA LEU A 262 -9.00 -11.22 -9.65
C LEU A 262 -10.30 -11.53 -10.43
N PRO A 263 -11.45 -10.97 -10.04
CA PRO A 263 -12.70 -11.22 -10.73
C PRO A 263 -12.73 -10.53 -12.10
N HIS A 264 -13.70 -10.91 -12.94
CA HIS A 264 -14.08 -10.11 -14.09
C HIS A 264 -15.06 -9.01 -13.65
N ALA A 265 -15.22 -7.97 -14.46
CA ALA A 265 -16.22 -6.93 -14.21
C ALA A 265 -17.61 -7.55 -13.95
N GLY A 266 -18.22 -7.22 -12.82
CA GLY A 266 -19.52 -7.73 -12.39
C GLY A 266 -19.54 -9.14 -11.78
N ASP A 267 -18.41 -9.84 -11.76
CA ASP A 267 -18.30 -11.18 -11.15
C ASP A 267 -17.90 -11.07 -9.67
N GLY A 268 -18.48 -11.92 -8.83
CA GLY A 268 -17.99 -12.14 -7.46
C GLY A 268 -16.73 -13.03 -7.43
N ILE A 269 -15.98 -12.97 -6.34
CA ILE A 269 -14.89 -13.92 -6.08
C ILE A 269 -15.51 -15.24 -5.62
N ASP A 270 -15.25 -16.32 -6.36
CA ASP A 270 -15.61 -17.67 -5.93
C ASP A 270 -14.79 -18.07 -4.70
N ALA A 271 -15.47 -18.37 -3.60
CA ALA A 271 -14.86 -18.81 -2.34
C ALA A 271 -13.96 -20.04 -2.50
N SER A 272 -14.22 -20.90 -3.50
CA SER A 272 -13.38 -22.07 -3.79
C SER A 272 -11.98 -21.68 -4.29
N ARG A 273 -11.88 -20.54 -4.99
CA ARG A 273 -10.67 -20.03 -5.64
C ARG A 273 -9.77 -19.23 -4.71
N VAL A 274 -10.22 -18.94 -3.49
CA VAL A 274 -9.47 -18.14 -2.52
C VAL A 274 -8.12 -18.82 -2.17
N PRO A 275 -7.00 -18.07 -2.17
CA PRO A 275 -5.67 -18.61 -1.87
C PRO A 275 -5.54 -19.29 -0.51
N SER A 276 -4.60 -20.22 -0.40
CA SER A 276 -4.31 -20.93 0.86
C SER A 276 -3.86 -19.99 1.97
N SER A 277 -2.96 -19.04 1.65
CA SER A 277 -2.48 -18.05 2.63
C SER A 277 -3.60 -17.22 3.22
N TYR A 278 -4.59 -16.83 2.40
CA TYR A 278 -5.76 -16.11 2.89
C TYR A 278 -6.66 -16.99 3.76
N LYS A 279 -6.86 -18.27 3.42
CA LYS A 279 -7.64 -19.20 4.25
C LYS A 279 -7.00 -19.39 5.63
N GLU A 280 -5.68 -19.54 5.66
CA GLU A 280 -4.90 -19.64 6.91
C GLU A 280 -5.01 -18.34 7.73
N PHE A 281 -4.87 -17.18 7.06
CA PHE A 281 -5.06 -15.88 7.70
C PHE A 281 -6.47 -15.73 8.27
N ALA A 282 -7.51 -16.01 7.50
CA ALA A 282 -8.90 -15.82 7.93
C ALA A 282 -9.23 -16.66 9.17
N ASN A 283 -8.71 -17.89 9.26
CA ASN A 283 -8.85 -18.75 10.44
C ASN A 283 -8.14 -18.14 11.66
N SER A 284 -6.87 -17.74 11.52
CA SER A 284 -6.08 -17.12 12.59
C SER A 284 -6.68 -15.80 13.07
N TRP A 285 -7.17 -15.00 12.13
CA TRP A 285 -7.85 -13.73 12.41
C TRP A 285 -9.15 -13.95 13.18
N ALA A 286 -9.98 -14.93 12.78
CA ALA A 286 -11.22 -15.24 13.49
C ALA A 286 -10.97 -15.69 14.93
N GLU A 287 -9.90 -16.45 15.19
CA GLU A 287 -9.47 -16.81 16.54
C GLU A 287 -9.04 -15.58 17.35
N THR A 288 -8.23 -14.71 16.75
CA THR A 288 -7.74 -13.47 17.38
C THR A 288 -8.88 -12.52 17.74
N VAL A 289 -9.82 -12.30 16.83
CA VAL A 289 -11.00 -11.44 17.07
C VAL A 289 -11.84 -11.98 18.20
N LYS A 290 -12.02 -13.32 18.26
CA LYS A 290 -12.77 -13.98 19.33
C LYS A 290 -12.08 -13.78 20.68
N GLU A 291 -10.76 -13.93 20.75
CA GLU A 291 -9.97 -13.71 21.97
C GLU A 291 -10.03 -12.25 22.43
N THR A 292 -9.80 -11.29 21.52
CA THR A 292 -9.84 -9.85 21.81
C THR A 292 -11.22 -9.39 22.27
N THR A 293 -12.28 -9.91 21.64
CA THR A 293 -13.66 -9.61 22.05
C THR A 293 -13.94 -10.17 23.45
N MET A 294 -13.49 -11.39 23.76
CA MET A 294 -13.61 -11.96 25.11
C MET A 294 -12.83 -11.14 26.14
N ARG A 295 -11.59 -10.72 25.82
CA ARG A 295 -10.78 -9.87 26.69
C ARG A 295 -11.45 -8.53 26.97
N SER A 296 -11.92 -7.83 25.94
CA SER A 296 -12.61 -6.54 26.08
C SER A 296 -13.90 -6.67 26.90
N SER A 297 -14.65 -7.77 26.72
CA SER A 297 -15.85 -8.02 27.54
C SER A 297 -15.52 -8.24 29.02
N ARG A 298 -14.42 -8.95 29.34
CA ARG A 298 -13.94 -9.16 30.72
C ARG A 298 -13.45 -7.85 31.34
N GLU A 299 -12.73 -7.03 30.58
CA GLU A 299 -12.24 -5.72 31.04
C GLU A 299 -13.41 -4.76 31.34
N LYS A 300 -14.46 -4.76 30.49
CA LYS A 300 -15.68 -3.99 30.75
C LYS A 300 -16.44 -4.49 31.98
N GLN A 301 -16.62 -5.80 32.13
CA GLN A 301 -17.27 -6.39 33.31
C GLN A 301 -16.50 -6.12 34.61
N ALA A 302 -15.16 -6.17 34.58
CA ALA A 302 -14.33 -5.82 35.72
C ALA A 302 -14.43 -4.32 36.07
N SER A 303 -14.43 -3.45 35.05
CA SER A 303 -14.60 -1.99 35.25
C SER A 303 -15.99 -1.63 35.80
N GLU A 304 -17.03 -2.36 35.41
CA GLU A 304 -18.39 -2.20 35.94
C GLU A 304 -18.53 -2.74 37.38
N ALA A 305 -17.85 -3.85 37.71
CA ALA A 305 -17.81 -4.38 39.07
C ALA A 305 -17.11 -3.44 40.06
N ASP A 306 -15.99 -2.81 39.64
CA ASP A 306 -15.27 -1.82 40.45
C ASP A 306 -16.09 -0.53 40.69
N GLN A 307 -17.02 -0.18 39.79
CA GLN A 307 -17.95 0.95 40.00
C GLN A 307 -19.06 0.65 41.01
N ILE A 308 -19.44 -0.63 41.19
CA ILE A 308 -20.48 -1.04 42.15
C ILE A 308 -19.92 -1.08 43.58
N ASP A 309 -18.66 -1.47 43.77
CA ASP A 309 -17.99 -1.46 45.08
C ASP A 309 -17.56 -0.05 45.55
N GLY A 310 -17.69 0.97 44.70
CA GLY A 310 -17.45 2.38 45.03
C GLY A 310 -18.54 3.04 45.90
N VAL A 311 -19.67 2.36 46.16
CA VAL A 311 -20.70 2.86 47.08
C VAL A 311 -20.35 2.43 48.50
N LEU A 312 -19.75 3.36 49.27
CA LEU A 312 -19.45 3.17 50.69
C LEU A 312 -20.65 2.53 51.43
N PRO A 313 -20.44 1.42 52.18
CA PRO A 313 -21.49 0.76 52.94
C PRO A 313 -22.28 1.77 53.79
N PRO A 314 -23.63 1.67 53.90
CA PRO A 314 -24.45 2.65 54.62
C PRO A 314 -24.00 2.92 56.07
N ARG A 315 -23.35 1.94 56.70
CA ARG A 315 -22.76 2.07 58.04
C ARG A 315 -21.60 3.08 58.09
N LEU A 316 -20.77 3.18 57.05
CA LEU A 316 -19.65 4.14 57.00
C LEU A 316 -20.12 5.57 56.69
N LEU A 317 -21.17 5.74 55.88
CA LEU A 317 -21.83 7.04 55.68
C LEU A 317 -22.43 7.59 56.98
N THR A 318 -23.00 6.70 57.80
CA THR A 318 -23.56 7.07 59.11
C THR A 318 -22.46 7.51 60.10
N VAL A 319 -21.33 6.79 60.13
CA VAL A 319 -20.17 7.13 60.99
C VAL A 319 -19.51 8.44 60.54
N LEU A 320 -19.40 8.69 59.23
CA LEU A 320 -18.87 9.95 58.69
C LEU A 320 -19.78 11.15 58.98
N GLY A 321 -21.11 10.95 58.93
CA GLY A 321 -22.08 11.97 59.36
C GLY A 321 -21.95 12.30 60.85
N GLN A 322 -21.82 11.28 61.70
CA GLN A 322 -21.63 11.45 63.15
C GLN A 322 -20.30 12.12 63.51
N LEU A 323 -19.23 11.87 62.76
CA LEU A 323 -17.92 12.51 62.94
C LEU A 323 -17.93 13.99 62.54
N ARG A 324 -18.61 14.34 61.43
CA ARG A 324 -18.79 15.74 61.02
C ARG A 324 -19.64 16.53 62.01
N ASP A 325 -20.70 15.94 62.55
CA ASP A 325 -21.51 16.58 63.60
C ASP A 325 -20.75 16.76 64.91
N ARG A 326 -19.83 15.83 65.23
CA ARG A 326 -18.94 15.96 66.41
C ARG A 326 -17.95 17.11 66.25
N GLN A 327 -17.30 17.23 65.09
CA GLN A 327 -16.37 18.33 64.79
C GLN A 327 -17.07 19.69 64.80
N ARG A 328 -18.28 19.78 64.24
CA ARG A 328 -19.08 21.01 64.22
C ARG A 328 -19.50 21.45 65.63
N ARG A 329 -19.82 20.50 66.52
CA ARG A 329 -20.11 20.78 67.93
C ARG A 329 -18.87 21.22 68.72
N GLU A 330 -17.69 20.71 68.40
CA GLU A 330 -16.43 21.15 69.02
C GLU A 330 -16.00 22.55 68.57
N GLU A 331 -16.23 22.92 67.30
CA GLU A 331 -15.96 24.28 66.80
C GLU A 331 -16.89 25.33 67.43
N ILE A 332 -18.18 25.02 67.58
CA ILE A 332 -19.13 25.91 68.28
C ILE A 332 -18.71 26.09 69.76
N ARG A 333 -18.23 25.02 70.41
CA ARG A 333 -17.78 25.08 71.81
C ARG A 333 -16.48 25.87 71.99
N ARG A 334 -15.61 25.94 70.98
CA ARG A 334 -14.38 26.76 70.97
C ARG A 334 -14.63 28.22 70.60
N GLY A 335 -15.69 28.53 69.84
CA GLY A 335 -16.04 29.90 69.43
C GLY A 335 -16.80 30.75 70.47
N SER A 336 -17.27 30.17 71.58
CA SER A 336 -18.06 30.89 72.61
C SER A 336 -17.25 31.41 73.81
N LEU A 337 -15.91 31.42 73.74
CA LEU A 337 -15.00 31.87 74.81
C LEU A 337 -14.06 32.99 74.32
N SER A 338 -14.60 34.06 73.74
CA SER A 338 -13.86 35.33 73.57
C SER A 338 -14.78 36.54 73.35
N ILE A 339 -15.46 37.00 74.39
CA ILE A 339 -15.96 38.38 74.46
C ILE A 339 -15.71 38.88 75.89
N VAL A 340 -14.68 39.71 76.07
CA VAL A 340 -14.50 40.57 77.25
C VAL A 340 -14.42 42.01 76.73
N PRO A 341 -15.10 43.00 77.37
CA PRO A 341 -15.35 44.31 76.78
C PRO A 341 -14.21 45.30 77.03
N SER A 342 -14.08 46.28 76.14
CA SER A 342 -13.21 47.44 76.31
C SER A 342 -13.77 48.43 77.35
N ALA A 343 -12.90 49.03 78.15
CA ALA A 343 -13.17 50.32 78.77
C ALA A 343 -11.87 51.15 78.79
N SER A 344 -11.98 52.32 78.19
CA SER A 344 -11.05 53.44 78.21
C SER A 344 -10.98 54.09 79.60
N ASP A 345 -9.86 54.76 79.91
CA ASP A 345 -9.82 56.19 80.26
C ASP A 345 -8.48 56.54 80.95
N THR A 346 -7.58 57.27 80.28
CA THR A 346 -7.31 58.74 80.39
C THR A 346 -6.15 59.05 81.38
N PRO A 347 -5.65 60.30 81.51
CA PRO A 347 -4.51 60.79 80.71
C PRO A 347 -3.41 61.49 81.55
N ASN A 348 -2.22 61.65 80.97
CA ASN A 348 -1.40 62.88 80.96
C ASN A 348 -0.12 62.66 80.16
#